data_AF-U5S555-F1
#
_entry.id   AF-U5S555-F1
#
_cell.length_a   1.000
_cell.length_b   1.000
_cell.length_c   1.000
_cell.angle_alpha   90.00
_cell.angle_beta   90.00
_cell.angle_gamma   90.00
#
_symmetry.space_group_name_H-M   'P 1'
#
loop_
_entity.id
_entity.type
_entity.pdbx_description
1 polymer ?
#
loop_
_entity_poly.entity_id
_entity_poly.type
_entity_poly.pdbx_seq_one_letter_code
_entity_poly.pdbx_strand_id
1 'polypeptide(L)'
;LDEMISSENAGWKRPWYIKERDFENPVIPIDWANQKRAPAWRVSPFRYNASKDPVAVNVVTNGLKMATDWIKERSPGWGNGQEIGANGLKPGTVRDLALANAVGTISFYNFPQKANKTWYLGLQQAATPETLKIAKWEGTPEENIRMLRAAVRFFGGQDLGVTALTD
;
A
#
# COMPACT_ATOMS: atom_id res chain seq x y z
N LEU A 1 -12.72 -6.59 -21.94
CA LEU A 1 -12.65 -7.12 -20.56
C LEU A 1 -12.99 -8.60 -20.56
N ASP A 2 -14.07 -9.00 -21.23
CA ASP A 2 -14.51 -10.40 -21.32
C ASP A 2 -13.43 -11.36 -21.84
N GLU A 3 -12.71 -11.00 -22.91
CA GLU A 3 -11.56 -11.78 -23.42
C GLU A 3 -10.41 -11.91 -22.41
N MET A 4 -10.25 -10.91 -21.54
CA MET A 4 -9.20 -10.90 -20.52
C MET A 4 -9.61 -11.68 -19.28
N ILE A 5 -10.92 -11.81 -19.01
CA ILE A 5 -11.49 -12.63 -17.93
C ILE A 5 -11.50 -14.11 -18.33
N SER A 6 -11.71 -14.41 -19.62
CA SER A 6 -11.72 -15.77 -20.17
C SER A 6 -10.32 -16.34 -20.47
N SER A 7 -9.28 -15.50 -20.50
CA SER A 7 -7.90 -15.94 -20.71
C SER A 7 -7.39 -16.83 -19.57
N GLU A 8 -6.72 -17.95 -19.92
CA GLU A 8 -6.00 -18.78 -18.95
C GLU A 8 -4.93 -18.02 -18.16
N ASN A 9 -4.41 -16.91 -18.71
CA ASN A 9 -3.44 -16.04 -18.04
C ASN A 9 -4.09 -15.06 -17.05
N ALA A 10 -5.43 -15.01 -16.93
CA ALA A 10 -6.13 -14.29 -15.87
C ALA A 10 -5.95 -14.94 -14.49
N GLY A 11 -5.55 -16.22 -14.48
CA GLY A 11 -5.12 -16.95 -13.29
C GLY A 11 -3.75 -16.50 -12.81
N TRP A 12 -3.59 -16.37 -11.48
CA TRP A 12 -2.28 -16.06 -10.90
C TRP A 12 -1.39 -17.31 -10.93
N LYS A 13 -0.48 -17.39 -11.90
CA LYS A 13 0.54 -18.45 -11.97
C LYS A 13 1.54 -18.27 -10.83
N ARG A 14 1.41 -19.09 -9.79
CA ARG A 14 2.37 -19.17 -8.68
C ARG A 14 3.42 -20.25 -8.95
N PRO A 15 4.69 -20.03 -8.61
CA PRO A 15 5.69 -21.10 -8.59
C PRO A 15 5.20 -22.33 -7.82
N TRP A 16 5.61 -23.52 -8.25
CA TRP A 16 5.16 -24.81 -7.74
C TRP A 16 5.37 -25.03 -6.24
N TYR A 17 6.30 -24.29 -5.62
CA TYR A 17 6.62 -24.39 -4.20
C TYR A 17 5.77 -23.46 -3.30
N ILE A 18 4.93 -22.59 -3.89
CA ILE A 18 4.04 -21.74 -3.10
C ILE A 18 2.83 -22.55 -2.68
N LYS A 19 2.75 -22.85 -1.37
CA LYS A 19 1.61 -23.52 -0.75
C LYS A 19 0.59 -22.51 -0.24
N GLU A 20 -0.68 -22.88 -0.27
CA GLU A 20 -1.73 -22.14 0.41
C GLU A 20 -1.61 -22.32 1.93
N ARG A 21 -2.03 -21.30 2.68
CA ARG A 21 -2.05 -21.30 4.14
C ARG A 21 -3.35 -20.66 4.59
N ASP A 22 -3.81 -21.08 5.76
CA ASP A 22 -4.98 -20.48 6.38
C ASP A 22 -4.76 -18.99 6.63
N PHE A 23 -5.86 -18.24 6.57
CA PHE A 23 -5.87 -16.84 6.93
C PHE A 23 -5.38 -16.66 8.38
N GLU A 24 -4.65 -15.57 8.64
CA GLU A 24 -4.03 -15.27 9.96
C GLU A 24 -2.98 -16.30 10.45
N ASN A 25 -2.51 -17.20 9.59
CA ASN A 25 -1.48 -18.19 9.93
C ASN A 25 -0.13 -17.91 9.21
N PRO A 26 0.68 -16.93 9.66
CA PRO A 26 1.97 -16.62 9.05
C PRO A 26 3.00 -17.76 9.23
N VAL A 27 4.04 -17.77 8.39
CA VAL A 27 5.15 -18.74 8.50
C VAL A 27 6.14 -18.41 9.63
N ILE A 28 6.11 -17.17 10.10
CA ILE A 28 6.91 -16.70 11.22
C ILE A 28 6.00 -16.50 12.43
N PRO A 29 6.39 -16.99 13.62
CA PRO A 29 5.64 -16.72 14.84
C PRO A 29 5.62 -15.22 15.09
N ILE A 30 4.42 -14.67 15.30
CA ILE A 30 4.25 -13.27 15.69
C ILE A 30 4.30 -13.21 17.21
N ASP A 31 5.21 -12.40 17.74
CA ASP A 31 5.29 -12.10 19.16
C ASP A 31 4.23 -11.06 19.54
N TRP A 32 3.00 -11.53 19.73
CA TRP A 32 1.87 -10.69 20.11
C TRP A 32 2.07 -9.97 21.44
N ALA A 33 2.89 -10.50 22.35
CA ALA A 33 3.15 -9.86 23.65
C ALA A 33 3.92 -8.54 23.50
N ASN A 34 4.75 -8.43 22.46
CA ASN A 34 5.51 -7.22 22.16
C ASN A 34 4.82 -6.31 21.14
N GLN A 35 3.70 -6.74 20.53
CA GLN A 35 2.96 -5.95 19.56
C GLN A 35 1.99 -4.97 20.23
N LYS A 36 2.48 -3.75 20.51
CA LYS A 36 1.69 -2.69 21.15
C LYS A 36 0.95 -1.86 20.11
N ARG A 37 -0.38 -1.97 20.07
CA ARG A 37 -1.22 -1.05 19.28
C ARG A 37 -1.43 0.25 20.05
N ALA A 38 -1.13 1.38 19.41
CA ALA A 38 -1.59 2.67 19.91
C ALA A 38 -3.11 2.77 19.71
N PRO A 39 -3.88 3.24 20.69
CA PRO A 39 -5.33 3.36 20.57
C PRO A 39 -5.67 4.33 19.42
N ALA A 40 -6.39 3.84 18.42
CA ALA A 40 -6.63 4.57 17.17
C ALA A 40 -7.31 5.93 17.37
N TRP A 41 -8.11 6.11 18.43
CA TRP A 41 -8.74 7.39 18.76
C TRP A 41 -7.78 8.41 19.40
N ARG A 42 -6.60 7.99 19.88
CA ARG A 42 -5.55 8.89 20.41
C ARG A 42 -4.46 9.21 19.38
N VAL A 43 -4.41 8.46 18.28
CA VAL A 43 -3.48 8.68 17.19
C VAL A 43 -4.17 9.45 16.08
N SER A 44 -3.60 10.58 15.66
CA SER A 44 -4.17 11.33 14.54
C SER A 44 -4.13 10.46 13.27
N PRO A 45 -5.28 10.16 12.63
CA PRO A 45 -5.32 9.23 11.49
C PRO A 45 -4.61 9.77 10.24
N PHE A 46 -4.39 11.09 10.15
CA PHE A 46 -3.80 11.75 8.97
C PHE A 46 -2.45 12.42 9.25
N ARG A 47 -2.03 12.49 10.51
CA ARG A 47 -0.77 13.10 10.91
C ARG A 47 -0.15 12.27 12.02
N TYR A 48 0.39 11.12 11.66
CA TYR A 48 1.16 10.28 12.57
C TYR A 48 2.21 11.11 13.36
N ASN A 49 2.86 12.07 12.67
CA ASN A 49 3.83 12.99 13.25
C ASN A 49 3.24 14.07 14.19
N ALA A 50 1.92 14.23 14.25
CA ALA A 50 1.22 15.17 15.14
C ALA A 50 0.50 14.47 16.29
N SER A 51 0.58 13.13 16.40
CA SER A 51 0.06 12.42 17.56
C SER A 51 0.87 12.82 18.79
N LYS A 52 0.16 13.01 19.92
CA LYS A 52 0.77 13.21 21.24
C LYS A 52 0.82 11.90 22.05
N ASP A 53 0.35 10.80 21.49
CA ASP A 53 0.39 9.50 22.16
C ASP A 53 1.86 9.04 22.30
N PRO A 54 2.34 8.71 23.52
CA PRO A 54 3.73 8.35 23.73
C PRO A 54 4.24 7.19 22.86
N VAL A 55 3.37 6.22 22.53
CA VAL A 55 3.74 5.08 21.68
C VAL A 55 3.95 5.54 20.24
N ALA A 56 3.06 6.37 19.71
CA ALA A 56 3.19 6.94 18.37
C ALA A 56 4.42 7.85 18.26
N VAL A 57 4.62 8.73 19.25
CA VAL A 57 5.80 9.62 19.32
C VAL A 57 7.10 8.80 19.35
N ASN A 58 7.16 7.76 20.18
CA ASN A 58 8.35 6.90 20.26
C ASN A 58 8.73 6.27 18.92
N VAL A 59 7.75 5.81 18.14
CA VAL A 59 8.01 5.25 16.81
C VAL A 59 8.44 6.33 15.81
N VAL A 60 7.88 7.54 15.85
CA VAL A 60 8.34 8.65 15.00
C VAL A 60 9.78 9.04 15.34
N THR A 61 10.09 9.18 16.62
CA THR A 61 11.39 9.66 17.10
C THR A 61 12.47 8.59 16.97
N ASN A 62 12.17 7.35 17.35
CA ASN A 62 13.16 6.29 17.47
C ASN A 62 13.08 5.25 16.34
N GLY A 63 11.94 5.10 15.65
CA GLY A 63 11.77 4.07 14.62
C GLY A 63 12.76 4.21 13.47
N LEU A 64 12.99 5.44 12.99
CA LEU A 64 13.98 5.72 11.96
C LEU A 64 15.40 5.39 12.45
N LYS A 65 15.73 5.72 13.71
CA LYS A 65 17.02 5.42 14.32
C LYS A 65 17.22 3.91 14.43
N MET A 66 16.24 3.17 14.93
CA MET A 66 16.30 1.71 15.06
C MET A 66 16.53 1.03 13.71
N ALA A 67 15.79 1.43 12.67
CA ALA A 67 15.98 0.92 11.32
C ALA A 67 17.38 1.27 10.77
N THR A 68 17.83 2.51 10.98
CA THR A 68 19.15 2.98 10.51
C THR A 68 20.30 2.24 11.20
N ASP A 69 20.22 2.07 12.51
CA ASP A 69 21.25 1.37 13.30
C ASP A 69 21.34 -0.10 12.86
N TRP A 70 20.19 -0.77 12.72
CA TRP A 70 20.14 -2.15 12.25
C TRP A 70 20.72 -2.32 10.84
N ILE A 71 20.43 -1.41 9.92
CA ILE A 71 20.99 -1.42 8.55
C ILE A 71 22.50 -1.21 8.58
N LYS A 72 22.99 -0.24 9.36
CA LYS A 72 24.44 0.05 9.49
C LYS A 72 25.19 -1.13 10.10
N GLU A 73 24.61 -1.81 11.08
CA GLU A 73 25.19 -3.01 11.70
C GLU A 73 25.30 -4.16 10.69
N ARG A 74 24.22 -4.45 9.95
CA ARG A 74 24.15 -5.60 9.05
C ARG A 74 24.83 -5.36 7.69
N SER A 75 24.82 -4.11 7.23
CA SER A 75 25.24 -3.69 5.89
C SER A 75 25.96 -2.33 5.96
N PRO A 76 27.20 -2.28 6.49
CA PRO A 76 27.92 -1.02 6.74
C PRO A 76 28.23 -0.19 5.47
N GLY A 77 28.26 -0.81 4.29
CA GLY A 77 28.44 -0.12 3.01
C GLY A 77 27.14 0.39 2.36
N TRP A 78 25.98 0.15 2.98
CA TRP A 78 24.70 0.50 2.38
C TRP A 78 24.49 2.02 2.35
N GLY A 79 23.98 2.53 1.23
CA GLY A 79 23.69 3.95 1.04
C GLY A 79 24.91 4.85 0.83
N ASN A 80 26.13 4.32 0.66
CA ASN A 80 27.36 5.12 0.44
C ASN A 80 27.55 6.25 1.48
N GLY A 81 27.17 6.00 2.74
CA GLY A 81 27.23 7.01 3.81
C GLY A 81 26.07 8.01 3.85
N GLN A 82 25.04 7.85 3.00
CA GLN A 82 23.82 8.65 3.08
C GLN A 82 23.03 8.33 4.35
N GLU A 83 22.47 9.38 4.97
CA GLU A 83 21.58 9.22 6.11
C GLU A 83 20.18 8.78 5.65
N ILE A 84 19.53 7.93 6.43
CA ILE A 84 18.12 7.60 6.24
C ILE A 84 17.29 8.71 6.89
N GLY A 85 16.46 9.39 6.11
CA GLY A 85 15.45 10.32 6.58
C GLY A 85 14.07 9.67 6.70
N ALA A 86 13.12 10.40 7.27
CA ALA A 86 11.73 9.93 7.44
C ALA A 86 11.01 9.60 6.11
N ASN A 87 11.54 10.08 4.98
CA ASN A 87 11.01 9.84 3.63
C ASN A 87 11.94 8.94 2.78
N GLY A 88 12.81 8.15 3.42
CA GLY A 88 13.81 7.30 2.74
C GLY A 88 15.22 7.87 2.82
N LEU A 89 16.15 7.35 2.01
CA LEU A 89 17.51 7.88 1.92
C LEU A 89 17.47 9.38 1.63
N LYS A 90 18.19 10.18 2.41
CA LYS A 90 18.41 11.59 2.05
C LYS A 90 19.09 11.58 0.68
N PRO A 91 18.54 12.28 -0.33
CA PRO A 91 19.12 12.28 -1.66
C PRO A 91 20.55 12.83 -1.56
N GLY A 92 21.55 11.97 -1.79
CA GLY A 92 22.96 12.36 -1.65
C GLY A 92 23.52 13.05 -2.89
N THR A 93 22.76 13.09 -4.00
CA THR A 93 23.12 13.86 -5.20
C THR A 93 21.95 14.71 -5.70
N VAL A 94 22.26 15.76 -6.47
CA VAL A 94 21.25 16.58 -7.17
C VAL A 94 20.40 15.73 -8.13
N ARG A 95 20.99 14.68 -8.73
CA ARG A 95 20.27 13.74 -9.61
C ARG A 95 19.21 12.95 -8.83
N ASP A 96 19.56 12.44 -7.66
CA ASP A 96 18.63 11.70 -6.81
C ASP A 96 17.48 12.59 -6.32
N LEU A 97 17.81 13.85 -5.96
CA LEU A 97 16.80 14.84 -5.56
C LEU A 97 15.85 15.18 -6.73
N ALA A 98 16.37 15.38 -7.94
CA ALA A 98 15.56 15.65 -9.11
C ALA A 98 14.62 14.48 -9.44
N LEU A 99 15.12 13.24 -9.38
CA LEU A 99 14.30 12.03 -9.58
C LEU A 99 13.23 11.89 -8.48
N ALA A 100 13.61 12.06 -7.21
CA ALA A 100 12.68 11.99 -6.09
C ALA A 100 11.56 13.03 -6.19
N ASN A 101 11.88 14.27 -6.60
CA ASN A 101 10.89 15.33 -6.79
C ASN A 101 9.96 15.06 -7.99
N ALA A 102 10.50 14.53 -9.10
CA ALA A 102 9.70 14.14 -10.25
C ALA A 102 8.69 13.05 -9.88
N VAL A 103 9.12 12.01 -9.16
CA VAL A 103 8.23 10.94 -8.66
C VAL A 103 7.23 11.47 -7.63
N GLY A 104 7.65 12.36 -6.73
CA GLY A 104 6.76 12.97 -5.73
C GLY A 104 5.61 13.77 -6.35
N THR A 105 5.78 14.29 -7.56
CA THR A 105 4.75 15.07 -8.28
C THR A 105 3.53 14.22 -8.66
N ILE A 106 3.74 12.93 -8.94
CA ILE A 106 2.68 11.97 -9.26
C ILE A 106 2.22 11.17 -8.03
N SER A 107 2.72 11.51 -6.84
CA SER A 107 2.36 10.78 -5.61
C SER A 107 0.89 10.96 -5.23
N PHE A 108 0.30 9.86 -4.76
CA PHE A 108 -1.11 9.76 -4.35
C PHE A 108 -1.50 10.79 -3.27
N TYR A 109 -0.55 11.27 -2.45
CA TYR A 109 -0.81 12.27 -1.40
C TYR A 109 -1.18 13.67 -1.95
N ASN A 110 -0.74 14.02 -3.16
CA ASN A 110 -1.07 15.29 -3.81
C ASN A 110 -2.34 15.23 -4.69
N PHE A 111 -2.91 14.04 -4.89
CA PHE A 111 -4.06 13.84 -5.77
C PHE A 111 -5.39 14.37 -5.19
N PRO A 112 -5.72 14.15 -3.90
CA PRO A 112 -6.99 14.61 -3.33
C PRO A 112 -7.09 16.14 -3.20
N GLN A 113 -5.97 16.82 -2.91
CA GLN A 113 -5.92 18.28 -2.86
C GLN A 113 -6.24 18.91 -4.21
N LYS A 114 -5.84 18.25 -5.30
CA LYS A 114 -6.14 18.68 -6.68
C LYS A 114 -7.52 18.26 -7.18
N ALA A 115 -8.11 17.20 -6.59
CA ALA A 115 -9.38 16.63 -7.00
C ALA A 115 -10.62 17.13 -6.21
N ASN A 116 -10.43 17.94 -5.17
CA ASN A 116 -11.49 18.54 -4.34
C ASN A 116 -12.58 17.54 -3.86
N LYS A 117 -12.21 16.28 -3.60
CA LYS A 117 -13.14 15.21 -3.20
C LYS A 117 -12.54 14.33 -2.10
N THR A 118 -13.42 13.68 -1.33
CA THR A 118 -13.07 12.86 -0.16
C THR A 118 -12.42 11.53 -0.57
N TRP A 119 -11.54 11.05 0.31
CA TRP A 119 -10.61 9.93 0.07
C TRP A 119 -11.27 8.55 -0.07
N TYR A 120 -12.49 8.37 0.44
CA TYR A 120 -13.13 7.06 0.54
C TYR A 120 -13.93 6.66 -0.69
N LEU A 121 -14.62 7.64 -1.30
CA LEU A 121 -15.49 7.39 -2.46
C LEU A 121 -14.76 7.60 -3.79
N GLY A 122 -13.55 8.14 -3.78
CA GLY A 122 -12.83 8.49 -5.01
C GLY A 122 -13.53 9.57 -5.82
N LEU A 123 -13.13 9.71 -7.09
CA LEU A 123 -13.67 10.73 -7.98
C LEU A 123 -15.09 10.35 -8.45
N GLN A 124 -16.12 10.90 -7.83
CA GLN A 124 -17.55 10.68 -8.16
C GLN A 124 -17.98 11.42 -9.44
N GLN A 125 -17.25 11.28 -10.54
CA GLN A 125 -17.58 11.85 -11.86
C GLN A 125 -17.81 10.77 -12.92
N ALA A 126 -17.52 9.51 -12.61
CA ALA A 126 -17.81 8.40 -13.51
C ALA A 126 -19.34 8.25 -13.67
N ALA A 127 -19.78 8.09 -14.92
CA ALA A 127 -21.19 7.81 -15.22
C ALA A 127 -21.57 6.45 -14.63
N THR A 128 -22.67 6.39 -13.88
CA THR A 128 -23.15 5.15 -13.29
C THR A 128 -23.91 4.30 -14.31
N PRO A 129 -24.05 2.97 -14.09
CA PRO A 129 -24.86 2.11 -14.97
C PRO A 129 -26.28 2.64 -15.21
N GLU A 130 -26.91 3.22 -14.18
CA GLU A 130 -28.24 3.82 -14.26
C GLU A 130 -28.26 5.02 -15.20
N THR A 131 -27.26 5.90 -15.12
CA THR A 131 -27.14 7.07 -16.01
C THR A 131 -26.84 6.67 -17.45
N LEU A 132 -26.07 5.61 -17.65
CA LEU A 132 -25.75 5.05 -18.96
C LEU A 132 -26.88 4.16 -19.51
N LYS A 133 -27.92 3.90 -18.71
CA LYS A 133 -29.04 2.99 -19.03
C LYS A 133 -28.57 1.59 -19.44
N ILE A 134 -27.50 1.11 -18.80
CA ILE A 134 -26.96 -0.24 -19.00
C ILE A 134 -27.20 -1.07 -17.74
N ALA A 135 -27.27 -2.39 -17.91
CA ALA A 135 -27.37 -3.31 -16.78
C ALA A 135 -26.12 -3.22 -15.91
N LYS A 136 -26.32 -3.33 -14.59
CA LYS A 136 -25.23 -3.48 -13.63
C LYS A 136 -24.55 -4.83 -13.86
N TRP A 137 -23.22 -4.86 -13.77
CA TRP A 137 -22.47 -6.11 -13.77
C TRP A 137 -22.78 -6.95 -12.53
N GLU A 138 -23.17 -8.20 -12.75
CA GLU A 138 -23.34 -9.22 -11.72
C GLU A 138 -22.61 -10.49 -12.17
N GLY A 139 -21.63 -10.93 -11.38
CA GLY A 139 -20.84 -12.13 -11.65
C GLY A 139 -20.51 -12.85 -10.35
N THR A 140 -20.00 -14.07 -10.48
CA THR A 140 -19.53 -14.87 -9.34
C THR A 140 -18.34 -14.18 -8.65
N PRO A 141 -18.06 -14.48 -7.36
CA PRO A 141 -16.86 -13.97 -6.68
C PRO A 141 -15.57 -14.20 -7.47
N GLU A 142 -15.42 -15.37 -8.09
CA GLU A 142 -14.25 -15.76 -8.87
C GLU A 142 -14.10 -14.93 -10.14
N GLU A 143 -15.20 -14.70 -10.86
CA GLU A 143 -15.23 -13.83 -12.05
C GLU A 143 -14.92 -12.38 -11.69
N ASN A 144 -15.48 -11.90 -10.58
CA ASN A 144 -15.22 -10.55 -10.09
C ASN A 144 -13.75 -10.36 -9.72
N ILE A 145 -13.13 -11.33 -9.05
CA ILE A 145 -11.71 -11.28 -8.71
C ILE A 145 -10.83 -11.28 -9.96
N ARG A 146 -11.17 -12.09 -10.98
CA ARG A 146 -10.44 -12.08 -12.26
C ARG A 146 -10.55 -10.73 -12.94
N MET A 147 -11.77 -10.18 -13.04
CA MET A 147 -12.02 -8.86 -13.62
C MET A 147 -11.22 -7.76 -12.89
N LEU A 148 -11.28 -7.74 -11.55
CA LEU A 148 -10.57 -6.75 -10.75
C LEU A 148 -9.06 -6.88 -10.92
N ARG A 149 -8.52 -8.11 -10.94
CA ARG A 149 -7.08 -8.33 -11.18
C ARG A 149 -6.68 -7.82 -12.56
N ALA A 150 -7.49 -8.10 -13.57
CA ALA A 150 -7.33 -7.60 -14.92
C ALA A 150 -7.26 -6.06 -14.97
N ALA A 151 -8.23 -5.39 -14.33
CA ALA A 151 -8.27 -3.94 -14.25
C ALA A 151 -7.05 -3.36 -13.49
N VAL A 152 -6.70 -3.93 -12.33
CA VAL A 152 -5.55 -3.50 -11.52
C VAL A 152 -4.26 -3.59 -12.33
N ARG A 153 -4.04 -4.69 -13.06
CA ARG A 153 -2.87 -4.85 -13.95
C ARG A 153 -2.83 -3.80 -15.05
N PHE A 154 -3.98 -3.55 -15.69
CA PHE A 154 -4.09 -2.54 -16.75
C PHE A 154 -3.70 -1.15 -16.24
N PHE A 155 -4.08 -0.78 -15.02
CA PHE A 155 -3.72 0.49 -14.39
C PHE A 155 -2.33 0.50 -13.73
N GLY A 156 -1.49 -0.51 -13.96
CA GLY A 156 -0.11 -0.57 -13.47
C GLY A 156 0.04 -1.11 -12.04
N GLY A 157 -1.03 -1.65 -11.45
CA GLY A 157 -0.96 -2.32 -10.16
C GLY A 157 -0.20 -3.65 -10.23
N GLN A 158 0.64 -3.90 -9.23
CA GLN A 158 1.45 -5.11 -9.16
C GLN A 158 0.68 -6.33 -8.65
N ASP A 159 -0.31 -6.19 -7.80
CA ASP A 159 -1.08 -7.34 -7.31
C ASP A 159 -2.45 -6.92 -6.79
N LEU A 160 -3.35 -7.90 -6.64
CA LEU A 160 -4.66 -7.74 -6.00
C LEU A 160 -4.84 -8.79 -4.92
N GLY A 161 -4.94 -8.34 -3.67
CA GLY A 161 -5.39 -9.13 -2.53
C GLY A 161 -6.84 -8.79 -2.20
N VAL A 162 -7.63 -9.80 -1.82
CA VAL A 162 -9.02 -9.65 -1.39
C VAL A 162 -9.17 -10.43 -0.10
N THR A 163 -9.84 -9.84 0.89
CA THR A 163 -10.17 -10.48 2.17
C THR A 163 -11.63 -10.22 2.49
N ALA A 164 -12.26 -11.14 3.19
CA ALA A 164 -13.56 -10.87 3.79
C ALA A 164 -13.42 -9.73 4.81
N LEU A 165 -14.44 -8.89 4.89
CA LEU A 165 -14.56 -7.93 5.97
C LEU A 165 -14.93 -8.71 7.23
N THR A 166 -14.08 -8.64 8.25
CA THR A 166 -14.40 -9.15 9.59
C THR A 166 -15.06 -8.04 10.39
N ASP A 167 -15.99 -8.39 11.27
CA ASP A 167 -16.66 -7.45 12.19
C ASP A 167 -15.68 -6.74 13.15
#